data_AF-A0A7J6MZP7-F1
#
_entry.id   AF-A0A7J6MZP7-F1
#
_cell.length_a   1.000
_cell.length_b   1.000
_cell.length_c   1.000
_cell.angle_alpha   90.00
_cell.angle_beta   90.00
_cell.angle_gamma   90.00
#
_symmetry.space_group_name_H-M   'P 1'
#
loop_
_entity.id
_entity.type
_entity.pdbx_description
1 polymer ?
#
loop_
_entity_poly.entity_id
_entity_poly.type
_entity_poly.pdbx_seq_one_letter_code
_entity_poly.pdbx_strand_id
1 'polypeptide(L)'
;MLSSTVGVTLLFSIFLSLVSAADVVKVLPEKYYTDVSNDDIFVCPPEVIPEGAMSDWKNGKDAFLNVSQCEDYDEFLAEDNQKDVLDCIVWIEGQTIAALEKLGVDAYLMSGSLLGWYRHHQGVIPWDVDGDLGMHQDKCNAAFEAKGAGKHKNMIGLLRETLGGDFYVGARLQGVGSSLPEDSFDACNTNELMVRGPHPNGKTCHTDIWIMHPDEPEYKGTEFECKCEDSIAKPRVCRKGTICNALDDFLPAQKSTQTAFTLSADIKVPNKPKKVLDLLYRNTDFMNMASIPANYKFSSRTLVLGSDVSSITHKDPQLAVYTQVADTATGQQKGLGALPEVSIVIILTIFMLGMGLGVVIHKWYARRHSPTISYSTIEGDNGGTSQV
;
A
#
# COMPACT_ATOMS: atom_id res chain seq x y z
N MET A 1 70.25 -13.44 -40.83
CA MET A 1 68.92 -13.01 -41.27
C MET A 1 67.90 -13.83 -40.49
N LEU A 2 67.36 -13.25 -39.42
CA LEU A 2 66.41 -13.91 -38.53
C LEU A 2 64.99 -13.71 -39.05
N SER A 3 64.24 -14.81 -39.14
CA SER A 3 62.83 -14.86 -39.52
C SER A 3 61.99 -14.79 -38.25
N SER A 4 61.07 -13.82 -38.19
CA SER A 4 60.18 -13.58 -37.06
C SER A 4 58.77 -14.02 -37.43
N THR A 5 58.33 -15.16 -36.90
CA THR A 5 56.94 -15.64 -36.98
C THR A 5 56.13 -14.96 -35.87
N VAL A 6 55.19 -14.10 -36.25
CA VAL A 6 54.24 -13.47 -35.31
C VAL A 6 53.09 -14.43 -35.08
N GLY A 7 53.00 -14.98 -33.86
CA GLY A 7 51.85 -15.75 -33.40
C GLY A 7 50.69 -14.81 -33.05
N VAL A 8 49.58 -14.96 -33.76
CA VAL A 8 48.29 -14.32 -33.43
C VAL A 8 47.57 -15.24 -32.45
N THR A 9 47.61 -14.91 -31.16
CA THR A 9 46.82 -15.59 -30.13
C THR A 9 45.41 -15.01 -30.16
N LEU A 10 44.47 -15.76 -30.74
CA LEU A 10 43.05 -15.45 -30.79
C LEU A 10 42.44 -15.75 -29.40
N LEU A 11 42.24 -14.72 -28.59
CA LEU A 11 41.46 -14.79 -27.34
C LEU A 11 39.98 -14.86 -27.71
N PHE A 12 39.44 -16.08 -27.77
CA PHE A 12 37.99 -16.32 -27.76
C PHE A 12 37.46 -15.98 -26.37
N SER A 13 36.99 -14.76 -26.18
CA SER A 13 36.13 -14.41 -25.05
C SER A 13 34.79 -15.10 -25.25
N ILE A 14 34.61 -16.24 -24.57
CA ILE A 14 33.31 -16.88 -24.40
C ILE A 14 32.47 -15.93 -23.54
N PHE A 15 31.62 -15.11 -24.18
CA PHE A 15 30.47 -14.52 -23.52
C PHE A 15 29.51 -15.67 -23.20
N LEU A 16 29.66 -16.27 -22.02
CA LEU A 16 28.54 -16.95 -21.38
C LEU A 16 27.50 -15.85 -21.13
N SER A 17 26.49 -15.78 -21.99
CA SER A 17 25.20 -15.23 -21.59
C SER A 17 24.74 -16.11 -20.44
N LEU A 18 24.93 -15.64 -19.21
CA LEU A 18 24.15 -16.08 -18.08
C LEU A 18 22.71 -15.77 -18.45
N VAL A 19 22.03 -16.72 -19.09
CA VAL A 19 20.58 -16.84 -19.00
C VAL A 19 20.34 -16.97 -17.51
N SER A 20 19.87 -15.90 -16.86
CA SER A 20 19.43 -16.00 -15.47
C SER A 20 18.49 -17.20 -15.41
N ALA A 21 18.64 -18.03 -14.37
CA ALA A 21 17.66 -19.06 -14.09
C ALA A 21 16.29 -18.39 -14.21
N ALA A 22 15.46 -18.90 -15.12
CA ALA A 22 14.34 -18.15 -15.66
C ALA A 22 13.50 -17.55 -14.53
N ASP A 23 13.18 -16.25 -14.63
CA ASP A 23 12.29 -15.50 -13.72
C ASP A 23 10.85 -16.04 -13.85
N VAL A 24 10.66 -17.33 -13.61
CA VAL A 24 9.39 -18.03 -13.73
C VAL A 24 9.06 -18.60 -12.37
N VAL A 25 7.95 -18.14 -11.83
CA VAL A 25 7.43 -18.63 -10.55
C VAL A 25 6.24 -19.53 -10.78
N LYS A 26 6.11 -20.55 -9.94
CA LYS A 26 4.86 -21.28 -9.79
C LYS A 26 3.96 -20.47 -8.85
N VAL A 27 2.85 -19.97 -9.37
CA VAL A 27 1.85 -19.25 -8.58
C VAL A 27 1.28 -20.20 -7.54
N LEU A 28 1.10 -19.71 -6.31
CA LEU A 28 0.63 -20.48 -5.17
C LEU A 28 -0.90 -20.29 -4.99
N PRO A 29 -1.76 -21.20 -5.49
CA PRO A 29 -3.21 -20.98 -5.51
C PRO A 29 -3.87 -21.02 -4.13
N GLU A 30 -3.25 -21.68 -3.15
CA GLU A 30 -3.82 -21.93 -1.82
C GLU A 30 -3.11 -21.18 -0.69
N LYS A 31 -2.13 -20.34 -1.03
CA LYS A 31 -1.35 -19.62 -0.04
C LYS A 31 -1.92 -18.25 0.22
N TYR A 32 -2.05 -17.91 1.50
CA TYR A 32 -2.24 -16.55 1.95
C TYR A 32 -0.88 -15.84 1.97
N TYR A 33 -0.86 -14.52 1.81
CA TYR A 33 0.37 -13.73 1.94
C TYR A 33 1.07 -13.94 3.28
N THR A 34 0.29 -14.16 4.33
CA THR A 34 0.78 -14.56 5.66
C THR A 34 1.60 -15.84 5.65
N ASP A 35 1.39 -16.73 4.68
CA ASP A 35 1.90 -18.10 4.72
C ASP A 35 3.08 -18.33 3.77
N VAL A 36 3.62 -17.25 3.19
CA VAL A 36 4.72 -17.26 2.22
C VAL A 36 5.87 -16.35 2.67
N SER A 37 7.08 -16.63 2.20
CA SER A 37 8.23 -15.75 2.45
C SER A 37 8.05 -14.44 1.68
N ASN A 38 8.72 -13.38 2.14
CA ASN A 38 8.87 -12.15 1.35
C ASN A 38 9.47 -12.44 -0.04
N ASP A 39 10.34 -13.44 -0.14
CA ASP A 39 10.95 -13.88 -1.41
C ASP A 39 9.94 -14.47 -2.41
N ASP A 40 8.75 -14.86 -1.93
CA ASP A 40 7.68 -15.43 -2.76
C ASP A 40 6.60 -14.40 -3.12
N ILE A 41 6.82 -13.12 -2.79
CA ILE A 41 5.86 -12.03 -3.00
C ILE A 41 6.36 -11.12 -4.12
N PHE A 42 5.50 -10.94 -5.13
CA PHE A 42 5.76 -10.11 -6.29
C PHE A 42 4.63 -9.12 -6.53
N VAL A 43 4.98 -7.94 -7.01
CA VAL A 43 4.05 -6.89 -7.42
C VAL A 43 4.23 -6.66 -8.92
N CYS A 44 3.23 -7.08 -9.69
CA CYS A 44 3.29 -7.15 -11.15
C CYS A 44 2.39 -6.09 -11.80
N PRO A 45 2.80 -5.46 -12.92
CA PRO A 45 1.85 -4.74 -13.76
C PRO A 45 0.74 -5.69 -14.27
N PRO A 46 -0.54 -5.30 -14.32
CA PRO A 46 -1.62 -6.20 -14.74
C PRO A 46 -1.43 -6.79 -16.14
N GLU A 47 -0.76 -6.04 -17.03
CA GLU A 47 -0.51 -6.42 -18.43
C GLU A 47 0.45 -7.61 -18.56
N VAL A 48 1.27 -7.87 -17.53
CA VAL A 48 2.26 -8.96 -17.57
C VAL A 48 1.68 -10.30 -17.14
N ILE A 49 0.44 -10.31 -16.65
CA ILE A 49 -0.26 -11.52 -16.22
C ILE A 49 -1.07 -12.08 -17.39
N PRO A 50 -0.65 -13.20 -18.00
CA PRO A 50 -1.36 -13.76 -19.14
C PRO A 50 -2.74 -14.30 -18.74
N GLU A 51 -3.74 -14.13 -19.60
CA GLU A 51 -5.08 -14.68 -19.39
C GLU A 51 -5.06 -16.20 -19.14
N GLY A 52 -4.13 -16.92 -19.77
CA GLY A 52 -3.93 -18.35 -19.55
C GLY A 52 -3.54 -18.69 -18.11
N ALA A 53 -2.55 -18.01 -17.55
CA ALA A 53 -2.10 -18.22 -16.17
C ALA A 53 -3.22 -17.88 -15.16
N MET A 54 -3.93 -16.78 -15.40
CA MET A 54 -5.10 -16.39 -14.60
C MET A 54 -6.21 -17.45 -14.66
N SER A 55 -6.48 -18.00 -15.85
CA SER A 55 -7.46 -19.06 -16.05
C SER A 55 -7.04 -20.35 -15.33
N ASP A 56 -5.78 -20.76 -15.46
CA ASP A 56 -5.27 -21.95 -14.79
C ASP A 56 -5.36 -21.83 -13.26
N TRP A 57 -4.94 -20.68 -12.71
CA TRP A 57 -5.07 -20.39 -11.29
C TRP A 57 -6.53 -20.44 -10.80
N LYS A 58 -7.46 -19.76 -11.49
CA LYS A 58 -8.90 -19.77 -11.15
C LYS A 58 -9.52 -21.17 -11.17
N ASN A 59 -8.98 -22.07 -11.98
CA ASN A 59 -9.45 -23.45 -12.11
C ASN A 59 -8.69 -24.42 -11.19
N GLY A 60 -7.87 -23.92 -10.26
CA GLY A 60 -7.09 -24.72 -9.32
C GLY A 60 -5.98 -25.54 -10.00
N LYS A 61 -5.53 -25.13 -11.19
CA LYS A 61 -4.40 -25.73 -11.89
C LYS A 61 -3.12 -25.00 -11.55
N ASP A 62 -1.99 -25.69 -11.74
CA ASP A 62 -0.68 -25.07 -11.67
C ASP A 62 -0.59 -23.93 -12.70
N ALA A 63 -0.39 -22.71 -12.22
CA ALA A 63 -0.14 -21.54 -13.04
C ALA A 63 1.31 -21.12 -12.89
N PHE A 64 1.94 -20.79 -14.02
CA PHE A 64 3.33 -20.32 -14.08
C PHE A 64 3.35 -18.92 -14.66
N LEU A 65 4.12 -18.03 -14.04
CA LEU A 65 4.21 -16.64 -14.44
C LEU A 65 5.67 -16.25 -14.64
N ASN A 66 5.96 -15.59 -15.76
CA ASN A 66 7.23 -14.89 -15.93
C ASN A 66 7.17 -13.57 -15.15
N VAL A 67 7.97 -13.45 -14.09
CA VAL A 67 8.02 -12.31 -13.17
C VAL A 67 9.18 -11.36 -13.45
N SER A 68 9.87 -11.48 -14.58
CA SER A 68 10.98 -10.57 -14.96
C SER A 68 10.57 -9.08 -15.07
N GLN A 69 9.27 -8.82 -15.16
CA GLN A 69 8.69 -7.47 -15.21
C GLN A 69 7.92 -7.11 -13.93
N CYS A 70 7.97 -7.98 -12.91
CA CYS A 70 7.43 -7.70 -11.59
C CYS A 70 8.53 -7.18 -10.68
N GLU A 71 8.16 -6.42 -9.66
CA GLU A 71 9.04 -6.09 -8.54
C GLU A 71 8.89 -7.19 -7.49
N ASP A 72 10.01 -7.68 -6.95
CA ASP A 72 9.94 -8.49 -5.73
C ASP A 72 9.58 -7.60 -4.52
N TYR A 73 9.28 -8.24 -3.39
CA TYR A 73 8.85 -7.53 -2.18
C TYR A 73 9.89 -6.52 -1.67
N ASP A 74 11.18 -6.85 -1.73
CA ASP A 74 12.24 -5.98 -1.23
C ASP A 74 12.50 -4.81 -2.17
N GLU A 75 12.45 -5.05 -3.48
CA GLU A 75 12.50 -4.01 -4.51
C GLU A 75 11.32 -3.04 -4.37
N PHE A 76 10.11 -3.58 -4.23
CA PHE A 76 8.90 -2.79 -4.01
C PHE A 76 9.01 -1.93 -2.75
N LEU A 77 9.47 -2.52 -1.64
CA LEU A 77 9.63 -1.79 -0.39
C LEU A 77 10.77 -0.74 -0.45
N ALA A 78 11.77 -0.93 -1.30
CA ALA A 78 12.83 0.05 -1.54
C ALA A 78 12.36 1.23 -2.39
N GLU A 79 11.31 1.06 -3.20
CA GLU A 79 10.73 2.13 -4.03
C GLU A 79 10.26 3.30 -3.14
N ASP A 80 10.78 4.50 -3.41
CA ASP A 80 10.47 5.73 -2.66
C ASP A 80 10.65 5.66 -1.13
N ASN A 81 11.51 4.74 -0.66
CA ASN A 81 11.65 4.36 0.74
C ASN A 81 10.29 3.98 1.37
N GLN A 82 9.55 3.09 0.73
CA GLN A 82 8.26 2.62 1.25
C GLN A 82 8.39 2.00 2.65
N LYS A 83 9.51 1.31 2.97
CA LYS A 83 9.82 0.84 4.35
C LYS A 83 9.66 1.94 5.40
N ASP A 84 10.24 3.11 5.14
CA ASP A 84 10.19 4.26 6.06
C ASP A 84 8.77 4.83 6.19
N VAL A 85 7.97 4.76 5.12
CA VAL A 85 6.58 5.22 5.10
C VAL A 85 5.72 4.30 5.96
N LEU A 86 5.85 2.98 5.80
CA LEU A 86 5.12 1.99 6.57
C LEU A 86 5.43 2.07 8.07
N ASP A 87 6.71 2.24 8.43
CA ASP A 87 7.12 2.53 9.80
C ASP A 87 6.43 3.80 10.32
N CYS A 88 6.45 4.89 9.53
CA CYS A 88 5.78 6.13 9.89
C CYS A 88 4.29 5.93 10.18
N ILE A 89 3.57 5.17 9.33
CA ILE A 89 2.13 4.88 9.48
C ILE A 89 1.86 4.19 10.81
N VAL A 90 2.53 3.07 11.09
CA VAL A 90 2.31 2.31 12.33
C VAL A 90 2.64 3.16 13.57
N TRP A 91 3.66 4.01 13.47
CA TRP A 91 3.99 4.94 14.55
C TRP A 91 2.89 5.98 14.79
N ILE A 92 2.40 6.66 13.75
CA ILE A 92 1.39 7.72 13.92
C ILE A 92 0.06 7.17 14.42
N GLU A 93 -0.32 5.95 14.01
CA GLU A 93 -1.48 5.23 14.53
C GLU A 93 -1.33 4.95 16.04
N GLY A 94 -0.17 4.43 16.45
CA GLY A 94 0.15 4.21 17.86
C GLY A 94 0.11 5.48 18.70
N GLN A 95 0.71 6.57 18.22
CA GLN A 95 0.65 7.87 18.92
C GLN A 95 -0.78 8.37 19.07
N THR A 96 -1.58 8.24 18.01
CA THR A 96 -2.96 8.72 17.96
C THR A 96 -3.87 7.89 18.89
N ILE A 97 -3.76 6.56 18.86
CA ILE A 97 -4.50 5.67 19.78
C ILE A 97 -4.11 5.96 21.23
N ALA A 98 -2.81 6.11 21.53
CA ALA A 98 -2.37 6.42 22.88
C ALA A 98 -2.89 7.78 23.39
N ALA A 99 -2.97 8.79 22.52
CA ALA A 99 -3.55 10.08 22.87
C ALA A 99 -5.07 9.98 23.12
N LEU A 100 -5.81 9.29 22.24
CA LEU A 100 -7.25 9.07 22.40
C LEU A 100 -7.57 8.24 23.64
N GLU A 101 -6.76 7.22 23.97
CA GLU A 101 -6.91 6.44 25.20
C GLU A 101 -6.71 7.29 26.46
N LYS A 102 -5.73 8.21 26.48
CA LYS A 102 -5.58 9.19 27.58
C LYS A 102 -6.80 10.08 27.72
N LEU A 103 -7.50 10.37 26.63
CA LEU A 103 -8.76 11.11 26.62
C LEU A 103 -9.96 10.26 27.03
N GLY A 104 -9.83 8.93 27.07
CA GLY A 104 -10.92 8.01 27.41
C GLY A 104 -11.77 7.62 26.20
N VAL A 105 -11.20 7.74 24.99
CA VAL A 105 -11.81 7.32 23.73
C VAL A 105 -11.16 6.02 23.28
N ASP A 106 -11.97 4.96 23.13
CA ASP A 106 -11.51 3.69 22.55
C ASP A 106 -11.49 3.78 21.02
N ALA A 107 -10.41 4.34 20.48
CA ALA A 107 -10.10 4.27 19.06
C ALA A 107 -9.50 2.91 18.69
N TYR A 108 -9.66 2.49 17.43
CA TYR A 108 -9.23 1.18 16.93
C TYR A 108 -8.89 1.24 15.44
N LEU A 109 -8.10 0.30 14.93
CA LEU A 109 -7.80 0.19 13.50
C LEU A 109 -9.09 0.01 12.69
N MET A 110 -9.17 0.69 11.53
CA MET A 110 -10.27 0.60 10.58
C MET A 110 -9.73 0.49 9.14
N SER A 111 -10.60 0.24 8.16
CA SER A 111 -10.28 0.33 6.72
C SER A 111 -8.99 -0.42 6.34
N GLY A 112 -8.05 0.25 5.65
CA GLY A 112 -6.81 -0.35 5.14
C GLY A 112 -5.94 -0.88 6.26
N SER A 113 -5.80 -0.13 7.35
CA SER A 113 -5.01 -0.55 8.52
C SER A 113 -5.55 -1.79 9.21
N LEU A 114 -6.88 -1.87 9.40
CA LEU A 114 -7.49 -3.08 9.96
C LEU A 114 -7.35 -4.28 9.02
N LEU A 115 -7.47 -4.04 7.71
CA LEU A 115 -7.31 -5.08 6.70
C LEU A 115 -5.87 -5.58 6.67
N GLY A 116 -4.90 -4.66 6.74
CA GLY A 116 -3.48 -4.91 6.95
C GLY A 116 -3.27 -5.83 8.13
N TRP A 117 -3.72 -5.41 9.30
CA TRP A 117 -3.57 -6.15 10.54
C TRP A 117 -4.18 -7.56 10.43
N TYR A 118 -5.37 -7.68 9.83
CA TYR A 118 -6.08 -8.95 9.68
C TYR A 118 -5.39 -9.90 8.68
N ARG A 119 -4.84 -9.38 7.58
CA ARG A 119 -4.29 -10.18 6.48
C ARG A 119 -2.77 -10.35 6.49
N HIS A 120 -2.03 -9.57 7.28
CA HIS A 120 -0.58 -9.51 7.21
C HIS A 120 0.07 -9.81 8.57
N HIS A 121 -0.49 -10.74 9.34
CA HIS A 121 0.01 -11.11 10.68
C HIS A 121 0.21 -9.91 11.59
N GLN A 122 -0.84 -9.08 11.73
CA GLN A 122 -0.75 -7.83 12.47
C GLN A 122 0.15 -6.78 11.80
N GLY A 123 0.46 -6.94 10.52
CA GLY A 123 1.24 -6.00 9.72
C GLY A 123 0.42 -4.84 9.14
N VAL A 124 1.09 -3.89 8.50
CA VAL A 124 0.49 -2.92 7.58
C VAL A 124 0.51 -3.47 6.15
N ILE A 125 -0.44 -3.05 5.30
CA ILE A 125 -0.42 -3.44 3.89
C ILE A 125 0.81 -2.78 3.24
N PRO A 126 1.66 -3.53 2.52
CA PRO A 126 2.94 -3.02 2.02
C PRO A 126 2.84 -1.78 1.12
N TRP A 127 1.73 -1.65 0.40
CA TRP A 127 1.46 -0.55 -0.52
C TRP A 127 0.57 0.55 0.06
N ASP A 128 0.22 0.51 1.35
CA ASP A 128 -0.53 1.60 1.99
C ASP A 128 0.33 2.87 2.13
N VAL A 129 -0.35 4.01 2.25
CA VAL A 129 0.26 5.35 2.23
C VAL A 129 -0.17 6.23 3.41
N ASP A 130 -1.13 5.74 4.18
CA ASP A 130 -1.78 6.37 5.32
C ASP A 130 -2.25 5.31 6.32
N GLY A 131 -2.62 5.77 7.52
CA GLY A 131 -3.25 4.95 8.54
C GLY A 131 -4.72 5.28 8.70
N ASP A 132 -5.53 4.31 9.11
CA ASP A 132 -6.97 4.44 9.30
C ASP A 132 -7.40 3.96 10.69
N LEU A 133 -8.01 4.86 11.45
CA LEU A 133 -8.60 4.60 12.75
C LEU A 133 -10.10 4.83 12.74
N GLY A 134 -10.83 4.19 13.64
CA GLY A 134 -12.23 4.45 13.93
C GLY A 134 -12.43 4.86 15.37
N MET A 135 -13.41 5.73 15.63
CA MET A 135 -13.92 5.99 16.97
C MET A 135 -15.42 6.27 16.96
N HIS A 136 -16.09 6.06 18.08
CA HIS A 136 -17.52 6.31 18.20
C HIS A 136 -17.82 7.73 18.66
N GLN A 137 -18.78 8.39 18.00
CA GLN A 137 -19.11 9.79 18.24
C GLN A 137 -19.59 10.04 19.67
N ASP A 138 -20.41 9.15 20.24
CA ASP A 138 -20.93 9.24 21.60
C ASP A 138 -19.79 9.19 22.64
N LYS A 139 -18.83 8.27 22.47
CA LYS A 139 -17.65 8.16 23.32
C LYS A 139 -16.73 9.38 23.18
N CYS A 140 -16.56 9.86 21.96
CA CYS A 140 -15.78 11.07 21.68
C CYS A 140 -16.41 12.30 22.35
N ASN A 141 -17.72 12.50 22.18
CA ASN A 141 -18.45 13.60 22.80
C ASN A 141 -18.40 13.53 24.33
N ALA A 142 -18.54 12.34 24.93
CA ALA A 142 -18.41 12.17 26.38
C ALA A 142 -17.00 12.52 26.88
N ALA A 143 -15.95 12.10 26.17
CA ALA A 143 -14.57 12.45 26.50
C ALA A 143 -14.31 13.96 26.34
N PHE A 144 -14.84 14.57 25.28
CA PHE A 144 -14.74 16.01 25.05
C PHE A 144 -15.43 16.80 26.16
N GLU A 145 -16.66 16.42 26.54
CA GLU A 145 -17.38 17.07 27.63
C GLU A 145 -16.60 17.00 28.95
N ALA A 146 -16.02 15.83 29.26
CA ALA A 146 -15.30 15.63 30.50
C ALA A 146 -13.97 16.40 30.60
N LYS A 147 -13.30 16.69 29.47
CA LYS A 147 -11.89 17.15 29.46
C LYS A 147 -11.64 18.42 28.65
N GLY A 148 -12.44 18.68 27.62
CA GLY A 148 -12.26 19.78 26.67
C GLY A 148 -13.30 20.88 26.78
N ALA A 149 -14.50 20.60 27.31
CA ALA A 149 -15.58 21.58 27.41
C ALA A 149 -15.13 22.86 28.15
N GLY A 150 -15.43 24.01 27.54
CA GLY A 150 -15.06 25.34 28.06
C GLY A 150 -13.61 25.77 27.78
N LYS A 151 -12.76 24.89 27.24
CA LYS A 151 -11.39 25.24 26.82
C LYS A 151 -11.21 25.20 25.31
N HIS A 152 -11.80 24.19 24.69
CA HIS A 152 -11.72 23.94 23.26
C HIS A 152 -13.13 23.97 22.68
N LYS A 153 -13.26 24.29 21.38
CA LYS A 153 -14.53 24.20 20.66
C LYS A 153 -14.89 22.76 20.28
N ASN A 154 -13.88 21.97 19.94
CA ASN A 154 -14.04 20.60 19.46
C ASN A 154 -12.81 19.73 19.78
N MET A 155 -12.88 18.46 19.39
CA MET A 155 -11.85 17.46 19.66
C MET A 155 -10.48 17.78 19.05
N ILE A 156 -10.38 18.65 18.04
CA ILE A 156 -9.10 19.04 17.44
C ILE A 156 -8.18 19.66 18.49
N GLY A 157 -8.67 20.68 19.21
CA GLY A 157 -7.87 21.39 20.22
C GLY A 157 -7.42 20.48 21.35
N LEU A 158 -8.33 19.63 21.84
CA LEU A 158 -8.06 18.69 22.93
C LEU A 158 -7.05 17.59 22.51
N LEU A 159 -7.20 17.04 21.31
CA LEU A 159 -6.29 16.00 20.80
C LEU A 159 -4.90 16.58 20.50
N ARG A 160 -4.82 17.79 19.94
CA ARG A 160 -3.56 18.50 19.69
C ARG A 160 -2.82 18.80 21.00
N GLU A 161 -3.52 19.27 22.03
CA GLU A 161 -2.94 19.46 23.37
C GLU A 161 -2.36 18.15 23.94
N THR A 162 -3.03 17.02 23.67
CA THR A 162 -2.62 15.70 24.18
C THR A 162 -1.43 15.11 23.43
N LEU A 163 -1.36 15.32 22.11
CA LEU A 163 -0.28 14.84 21.25
C LEU A 163 0.99 15.69 21.35
N GLY A 164 0.84 17.01 21.48
CA GLY A 164 1.94 17.98 21.49
C GLY A 164 2.01 18.84 20.23
N GLY A 165 2.82 19.89 20.27
CA GLY A 165 2.84 20.96 19.27
C GLY A 165 3.37 20.59 17.89
N ASP A 166 4.07 19.46 17.76
CA ASP A 166 4.63 18.99 16.47
C ASP A 166 3.59 18.26 15.61
N PHE A 167 2.40 17.97 16.17
CA PHE A 167 1.33 17.28 15.46
C PHE A 167 0.31 18.27 14.92
N TYR A 168 -0.01 18.12 13.64
CA TYR A 168 -1.22 18.70 13.07
C TYR A 168 -2.42 17.80 13.40
N VAL A 169 -3.50 18.43 13.82
CA VAL A 169 -4.82 17.80 13.97
C VAL A 169 -5.83 18.69 13.25
N GLY A 170 -6.70 18.08 12.44
CA GLY A 170 -7.73 18.80 11.70
C GLY A 170 -8.92 17.92 11.34
N ALA A 171 -9.97 18.52 10.80
CA ALA A 171 -11.12 17.80 10.25
C ALA A 171 -11.09 17.81 8.72
N ARG A 172 -11.71 16.79 8.10
CA ARG A 172 -11.71 16.61 6.65
C ARG A 172 -13.14 16.45 6.12
N LEU A 173 -13.35 16.96 4.91
CA LEU A 173 -14.54 16.62 4.14
C LEU A 173 -14.36 15.21 3.59
N GLN A 174 -15.14 14.29 4.16
CA GLN A 174 -15.06 12.88 3.88
C GLN A 174 -15.21 12.56 2.37
N GLY A 175 -14.28 11.77 1.84
CA GLY A 175 -14.24 11.37 0.43
C GLY A 175 -13.67 12.41 -0.53
N VAL A 176 -13.41 13.63 -0.08
CA VAL A 176 -12.74 14.69 -0.85
C VAL A 176 -11.34 14.95 -0.31
N GLY A 177 -11.10 14.67 0.97
CA GLY A 177 -9.81 14.89 1.63
C GLY A 177 -9.47 16.37 1.81
N SER A 178 -10.40 17.29 1.55
CA SER A 178 -10.20 18.72 1.80
C SER A 178 -10.32 19.03 3.30
N SER A 179 -9.42 19.86 3.83
CA SER A 179 -9.51 20.30 5.23
C SER A 179 -10.76 21.15 5.44
N LEU A 180 -11.45 20.92 6.55
CA LEU A 180 -12.49 21.80 7.05
C LEU A 180 -11.86 22.91 7.92
N PRO A 181 -12.49 24.09 8.02
CA PRO A 181 -12.09 25.10 9.01
C PRO A 181 -12.06 24.50 10.42
N GLU A 182 -11.05 24.84 11.21
CA GLU A 182 -10.86 24.27 12.56
C GLU A 182 -12.10 24.44 13.45
N ASP A 183 -12.79 25.58 13.34
CA ASP A 183 -13.99 25.90 14.12
C ASP A 183 -15.32 25.54 13.42
N SER A 184 -15.31 24.69 12.39
CA SER A 184 -16.52 24.37 11.60
C SER A 184 -17.51 23.44 12.29
N PHE A 185 -17.13 22.80 13.39
CA PHE A 185 -17.98 21.89 14.15
C PHE A 185 -17.69 21.99 15.66
N ASP A 186 -18.65 21.52 16.45
CA ASP A 186 -18.56 21.45 17.91
C ASP A 186 -18.30 20.01 18.36
N ALA A 187 -17.57 19.85 19.48
CA ALA A 187 -17.24 18.55 20.07
C ALA A 187 -16.67 17.55 19.05
N CYS A 188 -17.41 16.49 18.71
CA CYS A 188 -17.05 15.50 17.70
C CYS A 188 -18.08 15.41 16.56
N ASN A 189 -18.78 16.51 16.26
CA ASN A 189 -19.79 16.58 15.19
C ASN A 189 -19.16 16.75 13.80
N THR A 190 -18.34 15.78 13.40
CA THR A 190 -17.71 15.69 12.07
C THR A 190 -17.70 14.23 11.62
N ASN A 191 -17.48 13.98 10.33
CA ASN A 191 -17.35 12.63 9.77
C ASN A 191 -15.93 12.06 9.89
N GLU A 192 -14.92 12.93 9.96
CA GLU A 192 -13.51 12.56 9.83
C GLU A 192 -12.61 13.60 10.50
N LEU A 193 -11.65 13.11 11.30
CA LEU A 193 -10.49 13.86 11.76
C LEU A 193 -9.23 13.29 11.10
N MET A 194 -8.15 14.07 11.06
CA MET A 194 -6.85 13.62 10.61
C MET A 194 -5.79 14.07 11.62
N VAL A 195 -4.87 13.17 11.94
CA VAL A 195 -3.65 13.47 12.69
C VAL A 195 -2.46 13.30 11.76
N ARG A 196 -1.60 14.31 11.67
CA ARG A 196 -0.37 14.28 10.87
C ARG A 196 0.81 14.70 11.73
N GLY A 197 1.92 13.98 11.64
CA GLY A 197 3.10 14.26 12.45
C GLY A 197 4.42 13.87 11.78
N PRO A 198 5.54 14.47 12.20
CA PRO A 198 6.87 14.07 11.76
C PRO A 198 7.33 12.81 12.51
N HIS A 199 7.76 11.79 11.77
CA HIS A 199 8.39 10.61 12.35
C HIS A 199 9.91 10.81 12.48
N PRO A 200 10.58 10.18 13.46
CA PRO A 200 12.03 10.30 13.65
C PRO A 200 12.91 9.91 12.45
N ASN A 201 12.41 9.08 11.52
CA ASN A 201 13.10 8.76 10.25
C ASN A 201 13.01 9.89 9.19
N GLY A 202 12.43 11.05 9.53
CA GLY A 202 12.31 12.20 8.64
C GLY A 202 11.10 12.16 7.70
N LYS A 203 10.26 11.12 7.74
CA LYS A 203 8.99 11.08 7.01
C LYS A 203 7.92 11.89 7.74
N THR A 204 6.91 12.33 6.99
CA THR A 204 5.66 12.84 7.55
C THR A 204 4.54 11.94 7.09
N CYS A 205 3.82 11.38 8.03
CA CYS A 205 2.68 10.49 7.81
C CYS A 205 1.44 11.08 8.48
N HIS A 206 0.31 10.51 8.13
CA HIS A 206 -0.95 10.84 8.76
C HIS A 206 -1.78 9.59 8.99
N THR A 207 -2.72 9.72 9.91
CA THR A 207 -3.81 8.78 10.07
C THR A 207 -5.14 9.51 10.10
N ASP A 208 -6.11 8.97 9.39
CA ASP A 208 -7.49 9.44 9.40
C ASP A 208 -8.27 8.72 10.49
N ILE A 209 -9.12 9.46 11.19
CA ILE A 209 -9.98 8.95 12.26
C ILE A 209 -11.43 9.09 11.77
N TRP A 210 -12.01 7.97 11.38
CA TRP A 210 -13.39 7.85 10.95
C TRP A 210 -14.34 7.89 12.15
N ILE A 211 -15.29 8.82 12.12
CA ILE A 211 -16.30 8.93 13.17
C ILE A 211 -17.46 7.99 12.86
N MET A 212 -17.74 7.08 13.80
CA MET A 212 -18.90 6.20 13.75
C MET A 212 -20.07 6.87 14.48
N HIS A 213 -21.11 7.21 13.72
CA HIS A 213 -22.30 7.89 14.24
C HIS A 213 -23.30 6.86 14.78
N PRO A 214 -23.93 7.13 15.94
CA PRO A 214 -24.97 6.23 16.46
C PRO A 214 -26.27 6.37 15.63
N ASP A 215 -26.95 5.25 15.41
CA ASP A 215 -28.26 5.24 14.74
C ASP A 215 -29.36 5.68 15.71
N GLU A 216 -29.44 6.98 15.96
CA GLU A 216 -30.36 7.59 16.92
C GLU A 216 -31.29 8.61 16.25
N PRO A 217 -32.52 8.80 16.78
CA PRO A 217 -33.51 9.71 16.19
C PRO A 217 -33.06 11.16 16.04
N GLU A 218 -32.15 11.62 16.90
CA GLU A 218 -31.62 13.00 16.90
C GLU A 218 -30.80 13.33 15.65
N TYR A 219 -30.23 12.32 14.97
CA TYR A 219 -29.47 12.51 13.73
C TYR A 219 -30.34 12.46 12.48
N LYS A 220 -31.65 12.20 12.61
CA LYS A 220 -32.57 12.08 11.47
C LYS A 220 -32.65 13.39 10.67
N GLY A 221 -32.45 13.32 9.36
CA GLY A 221 -32.45 14.47 8.46
C GLY A 221 -31.17 15.30 8.49
N THR A 222 -30.15 14.86 9.24
CA THR A 222 -28.81 15.47 9.23
C THR A 222 -27.87 14.70 8.29
N GLU A 223 -26.67 15.23 8.05
CA GLU A 223 -25.64 14.51 7.30
C GLU A 223 -25.12 13.25 8.02
N PHE A 224 -25.38 13.13 9.33
CA PHE A 224 -24.98 11.99 10.17
C PHE A 224 -26.08 10.92 10.28
N GLU A 225 -27.21 11.08 9.59
CA GLU A 225 -28.30 10.10 9.64
C GLU A 225 -27.83 8.71 9.18
N CYS A 226 -27.99 7.73 10.07
CA CYS A 226 -27.79 6.32 9.74
C CYS A 226 -29.01 5.73 9.02
N LYS A 227 -28.74 4.99 7.95
CA LYS A 227 -29.71 4.26 7.11
C LYS A 227 -29.48 2.77 7.24
N CYS A 228 -29.44 2.30 8.48
CA CYS A 228 -29.14 0.90 8.79
C CYS A 228 -30.34 0.00 8.58
N GLU A 229 -30.10 -1.20 8.05
CA GLU A 229 -31.13 -2.23 7.99
C GLU A 229 -31.56 -2.70 9.38
N ASP A 230 -32.83 -3.07 9.51
CA ASP A 230 -33.42 -3.61 10.75
C ASP A 230 -32.85 -4.97 11.15
N SER A 231 -32.15 -5.65 10.23
CA SER A 231 -31.42 -6.88 10.47
C SER A 231 -30.20 -6.69 11.40
N ILE A 232 -29.68 -5.46 11.51
CA ILE A 232 -28.49 -5.14 12.32
C ILE A 232 -28.90 -4.92 13.78
N ALA A 233 -28.27 -5.68 14.68
CA ALA A 233 -28.56 -5.63 16.11
C ALA A 233 -28.29 -4.23 16.72
N LYS A 234 -29.18 -3.79 17.62
CA LYS A 234 -29.03 -2.55 18.38
C LYS A 234 -28.18 -2.76 19.66
N PRO A 235 -27.48 -1.73 20.18
CA PRO A 235 -27.26 -0.43 19.53
C PRO A 235 -26.39 -0.58 18.28
N ARG A 236 -26.66 0.24 17.26
CA ARG A 236 -25.97 0.20 15.96
C ARG A 236 -25.39 1.55 15.62
N VAL A 237 -24.33 1.52 14.82
CA VAL A 237 -23.58 2.71 14.39
C VAL A 237 -23.37 2.65 12.89
N CYS A 238 -23.12 3.79 12.27
CA CYS A 238 -22.80 3.87 10.85
C CYS A 238 -21.63 4.79 10.53
N ARG A 239 -21.01 4.52 9.38
CA ARG A 239 -20.10 5.41 8.66
C ARG A 239 -20.75 5.79 7.33
N LYS A 240 -20.67 7.06 6.91
CA LYS A 240 -21.26 7.55 5.65
C LYS A 240 -22.75 7.24 5.50
N GLY A 241 -23.48 7.20 6.62
CA GLY A 241 -24.91 6.88 6.68
C GLY A 241 -25.29 5.45 6.26
N THR A 242 -24.45 4.68 5.59
CA THR A 242 -24.84 3.42 4.91
C THR A 242 -24.00 2.22 5.30
N ILE A 243 -22.80 2.44 5.82
CA ILE A 243 -21.93 1.36 6.31
C ILE A 243 -22.27 1.15 7.78
N CYS A 244 -23.16 0.19 8.06
CA CYS A 244 -23.75 -0.01 9.38
C CYS A 244 -23.31 -1.31 10.03
N ASN A 245 -23.07 -1.30 11.35
CA ASN A 245 -22.84 -2.50 12.16
C ASN A 245 -23.40 -2.36 13.58
N ALA A 246 -23.50 -3.48 14.29
CA ALA A 246 -23.77 -3.45 15.72
C ALA A 246 -22.58 -2.83 16.46
N LEU A 247 -22.85 -2.02 17.49
CA LEU A 247 -21.80 -1.42 18.32
C LEU A 247 -20.88 -2.47 18.96
N ASP A 248 -21.45 -3.64 19.31
CA ASP A 248 -20.73 -4.79 19.89
C ASP A 248 -19.75 -5.46 18.92
N ASP A 249 -19.83 -5.18 17.61
CA ASP A 249 -18.81 -5.64 16.66
C ASP A 249 -17.53 -4.78 16.77
N PHE A 250 -17.63 -3.57 17.33
CA PHE A 250 -16.52 -2.66 17.54
C PHE A 250 -16.00 -2.66 18.98
N LEU A 251 -16.90 -2.59 19.96
CA LEU A 251 -16.57 -2.41 21.37
C LEU A 251 -16.86 -3.66 22.23
N PRO A 252 -16.09 -3.88 23.33
CA PRO A 252 -14.85 -3.17 23.66
C PRO A 252 -13.75 -3.49 22.66
N ALA A 253 -12.99 -2.47 22.26
CA ALA A 253 -11.86 -2.66 21.36
C ALA A 253 -10.78 -3.49 22.06
N GLN A 254 -10.16 -4.42 21.34
CA GLN A 254 -9.18 -5.35 21.86
C GLN A 254 -7.78 -4.79 21.69
N LYS A 255 -6.97 -4.83 22.76
CA LYS A 255 -5.55 -4.46 22.68
C LYS A 255 -4.80 -5.44 21.78
N SER A 256 -3.95 -4.91 20.91
CA SER A 256 -3.07 -5.70 20.07
C SER A 256 -1.84 -4.88 19.71
N THR A 257 -1.02 -5.41 18.82
CA THR A 257 0.14 -4.75 18.24
C THR A 257 -0.06 -4.65 16.74
N GLN A 258 0.53 -3.65 16.11
CA GLN A 258 0.71 -3.63 14.66
C GLN A 258 2.19 -3.41 14.34
N THR A 259 2.68 -4.12 13.34
CA THR A 259 4.09 -4.13 12.96
C THR A 259 4.30 -3.58 11.55
N ALA A 260 5.40 -2.86 11.37
CA ALA A 260 5.94 -2.52 10.07
C ALA A 260 7.32 -3.16 9.90
N PHE A 261 8.28 -2.47 9.28
CA PHE A 261 9.58 -3.04 8.95
C PHE A 261 10.54 -3.03 10.15
N THR A 262 10.69 -1.89 10.81
CA THR A 262 11.61 -1.76 11.96
C THR A 262 10.90 -1.53 13.30
N LEU A 263 9.59 -1.28 13.28
CA LEU A 263 8.85 -0.94 14.50
C LEU A 263 7.55 -1.69 14.67
N SER A 264 7.12 -1.70 15.93
CA SER A 264 5.80 -2.16 16.37
C SER A 264 5.18 -1.06 17.22
N ALA A 265 3.88 -0.88 17.09
CA ALA A 265 3.10 0.01 17.95
C ALA A 265 2.01 -0.76 18.69
N ASP A 266 1.71 -0.32 19.91
CA ASP A 266 0.51 -0.75 20.63
C ASP A 266 -0.70 -0.10 19.96
N ILE A 267 -1.67 -0.92 19.59
CA ILE A 267 -2.90 -0.50 18.93
C ILE A 267 -4.11 -1.16 19.57
N LYS A 268 -5.29 -0.83 19.05
CA LYS A 268 -6.54 -1.54 19.36
C LYS A 268 -7.21 -1.96 18.07
N VAL A 269 -7.89 -3.09 18.08
CA VAL A 269 -8.73 -3.57 16.97
C VAL A 269 -10.19 -3.72 17.43
N PRO A 270 -11.17 -3.68 16.51
CA PRO A 270 -12.56 -3.96 16.85
C PRO A 270 -12.73 -5.30 17.59
N ASN A 271 -13.81 -5.43 18.37
CA ASN A 271 -14.15 -6.68 19.05
C ASN A 271 -14.35 -7.87 18.08
N LYS A 272 -14.86 -7.60 16.87
CA LYS A 272 -15.04 -8.61 15.81
C LYS A 272 -14.44 -8.10 14.49
N PRO A 273 -13.10 -8.13 14.33
CA PRO A 273 -12.39 -7.53 13.19
C PRO A 273 -12.94 -7.97 11.83
N LYS A 274 -13.16 -9.29 11.65
CA LYS A 274 -13.68 -9.82 10.39
C LYS A 274 -15.06 -9.25 10.04
N LYS A 275 -15.98 -9.16 11.01
CA LYS A 275 -17.32 -8.59 10.76
C LYS A 275 -17.27 -7.12 10.37
N VAL A 276 -16.33 -6.36 10.93
CA VAL A 276 -16.12 -4.96 10.56
C VAL A 276 -15.54 -4.87 9.15
N LEU A 277 -14.60 -5.74 8.80
CA LEU A 277 -14.01 -5.79 7.46
C LEU A 277 -15.02 -6.23 6.38
N ASP A 278 -15.89 -7.19 6.68
CA ASP A 278 -16.91 -7.70 5.75
C ASP A 278 -17.92 -6.60 5.32
N LEU A 279 -18.01 -5.50 6.07
CA LEU A 279 -18.76 -4.30 5.66
C LEU A 279 -18.04 -3.46 4.61
N LEU A 280 -16.74 -3.31 4.78
CA LEU A 280 -15.92 -2.39 4.00
C LEU A 280 -15.45 -3.06 2.71
N TYR A 281 -15.29 -4.38 2.75
CA TYR A 281 -14.73 -5.17 1.67
C TYR A 281 -15.64 -6.35 1.36
N ARG A 282 -15.97 -6.52 0.07
CA ARG A 282 -16.74 -7.69 -0.40
C ARG A 282 -16.03 -9.01 -0.18
N ASN A 283 -14.70 -8.99 -0.14
CA ASN A 283 -13.87 -10.13 0.15
C ASN A 283 -12.72 -9.70 1.06
N THR A 284 -12.73 -10.19 2.29
CA THR A 284 -11.67 -10.00 3.29
C THR A 284 -10.61 -11.07 3.22
N ASP A 285 -10.85 -12.14 2.47
CA ASP A 285 -9.90 -13.20 2.25
C ASP A 285 -8.95 -12.79 1.13
N PHE A 286 -7.70 -13.21 1.25
CA PHE A 286 -6.58 -12.80 0.41
C PHE A 286 -6.84 -13.08 -1.09
N MET A 287 -6.33 -12.23 -1.98
CA MET A 287 -6.57 -12.34 -3.42
C MET A 287 -5.25 -12.42 -4.20
N ASN A 288 -4.59 -13.59 -4.17
CA ASN A 288 -3.48 -13.86 -5.08
C ASN A 288 -3.95 -13.60 -6.53
N MET A 289 -3.07 -13.08 -7.39
CA MET A 289 -3.35 -12.67 -8.76
C MET A 289 -4.50 -11.66 -8.92
N ALA A 290 -4.91 -10.95 -7.87
CA ALA A 290 -5.84 -9.84 -8.00
C ALA A 290 -5.13 -8.50 -7.91
N SER A 291 -5.72 -7.51 -8.58
CA SER A 291 -5.22 -6.15 -8.50
C SER A 291 -5.25 -5.66 -7.06
N ILE A 292 -4.13 -5.11 -6.60
CA ILE A 292 -4.11 -4.36 -5.36
C ILE A 292 -5.04 -3.15 -5.52
N PRO A 293 -5.75 -2.73 -4.46
CA PRO A 293 -6.56 -1.52 -4.52
C PRO A 293 -5.71 -0.36 -5.04
N ALA A 294 -6.16 0.28 -6.13
CA ALA A 294 -5.43 1.38 -6.72
C ALA A 294 -5.34 2.53 -5.70
N ASN A 295 -4.13 3.00 -5.43
CA ASN A 295 -3.91 4.27 -4.76
C ASN A 295 -3.11 5.21 -5.66
N TYR A 296 -3.07 6.49 -5.27
CA TYR A 296 -2.46 7.53 -6.09
C TYR A 296 -0.95 7.31 -6.35
N LYS A 297 -0.29 6.46 -5.56
CA LYS A 297 1.15 6.20 -5.64
C LYS A 297 1.47 5.00 -6.53
N PHE A 298 0.76 3.88 -6.34
CA PHE A 298 1.13 2.60 -6.97
C PHE A 298 0.25 2.19 -8.15
N SER A 299 -0.78 2.98 -8.52
CA SER A 299 -1.68 2.68 -9.64
C SER A 299 -2.32 1.28 -9.49
N SER A 300 -2.76 0.66 -10.58
CA SER A 300 -3.17 -0.74 -10.62
C SER A 300 -1.94 -1.63 -10.77
N ARG A 301 -1.51 -2.28 -9.69
CA ARG A 301 -0.60 -3.45 -9.74
C ARG A 301 -1.36 -4.70 -9.34
N THR A 302 -0.79 -5.87 -9.56
CA THR A 302 -1.35 -7.15 -9.15
C THR A 302 -0.38 -7.86 -8.22
N LEU A 303 -0.89 -8.30 -7.09
CA LEU A 303 -0.12 -9.09 -6.14
C LEU A 303 -0.04 -10.53 -6.63
N VAL A 304 1.17 -11.06 -6.73
CA VAL A 304 1.43 -12.45 -7.11
C VAL A 304 2.22 -13.11 -6.00
N LEU A 305 1.67 -14.18 -5.44
CA LEU A 305 2.41 -15.10 -4.59
C LEU A 305 2.87 -16.26 -5.44
N GLY A 306 4.18 -16.45 -5.54
CA GLY A 306 4.78 -17.49 -6.36
C GLY A 306 6.12 -17.94 -5.81
N SER A 307 6.42 -19.24 -5.92
CA SER A 307 7.72 -19.77 -5.56
C SER A 307 8.58 -19.98 -6.80
N ASP A 308 9.86 -19.62 -6.75
CA ASP A 308 10.81 -19.86 -7.84
C ASP A 308 10.83 -21.35 -8.23
N VAL A 309 10.61 -21.64 -9.52
CA VAL A 309 10.62 -22.99 -10.07
C VAL A 309 12.00 -23.66 -9.99
N SER A 310 13.08 -22.88 -9.94
CA SER A 310 14.43 -23.39 -9.73
C SER A 310 14.58 -24.10 -8.36
N SER A 311 13.81 -23.67 -7.36
CA SER A 311 13.75 -24.32 -6.05
C SER A 311 12.97 -25.65 -6.05
N ILE A 312 12.11 -25.86 -7.05
CA ILE A 312 11.20 -27.02 -7.17
C ILE A 312 11.86 -28.17 -7.94
N THR A 313 12.72 -27.87 -8.92
CA THR A 313 13.35 -28.87 -9.81
C THR A 313 14.31 -29.83 -9.10
N HIS A 314 14.67 -29.60 -7.84
CA HIS A 314 15.38 -30.58 -7.02
C HIS A 314 14.49 -31.68 -6.40
N LYS A 315 13.16 -31.59 -6.53
CA LYS A 315 12.23 -32.55 -5.92
C LYS A 315 11.22 -33.20 -6.87
N ASP A 316 11.00 -32.69 -8.08
CA ASP A 316 10.03 -33.27 -9.02
C ASP A 316 10.55 -33.32 -10.48
N PRO A 317 10.80 -34.51 -11.05
CA PRO A 317 11.34 -34.67 -12.40
C PRO A 317 10.36 -34.32 -13.54
N GLN A 318 9.07 -34.06 -13.28
CA GLN A 318 8.12 -33.68 -14.34
C GLN A 318 8.23 -32.20 -14.78
N LEU A 319 8.80 -31.31 -13.96
CA LEU A 319 8.92 -29.89 -14.29
C LEU A 319 10.06 -29.53 -15.26
N ALA A 320 11.03 -30.43 -15.48
CA ALA A 320 12.15 -30.22 -16.40
C ALA A 320 11.70 -30.05 -17.87
N VAL A 321 10.44 -30.38 -18.20
CA VAL A 321 9.88 -30.26 -19.55
C VAL A 321 9.52 -28.80 -19.88
N TYR A 322 9.12 -27.98 -18.90
CA TYR A 322 8.71 -26.59 -19.17
C TYR A 322 9.89 -25.65 -19.42
N THR A 323 11.04 -25.88 -18.78
CA THR A 323 12.28 -25.15 -19.07
C THR A 323 12.78 -25.40 -20.50
N GLN A 324 12.54 -26.58 -21.07
CA GLN A 324 12.92 -26.87 -22.46
C GLN A 324 12.02 -26.22 -23.52
N VAL A 325 10.75 -25.91 -23.18
CA VAL A 325 9.81 -25.28 -24.13
C VAL A 325 10.09 -23.79 -24.30
N ALA A 326 10.60 -23.11 -23.26
CA ALA A 326 11.07 -21.73 -23.36
C ALA A 326 12.29 -21.60 -24.30
N ASP A 327 13.20 -22.57 -24.26
CA ASP A 327 14.39 -22.60 -25.12
C ASP A 327 14.06 -22.89 -26.61
N THR A 328 12.95 -23.57 -26.91
CA THR A 328 12.59 -23.93 -28.29
C THR A 328 11.87 -22.81 -29.06
N ALA A 329 11.40 -21.75 -28.39
CA ALA A 329 10.71 -20.63 -29.04
C ALA A 329 11.64 -19.65 -29.79
N THR A 330 12.97 -19.80 -29.69
CA THR A 330 13.93 -18.97 -30.44
C THR A 330 14.51 -19.65 -31.68
N GLY A 331 14.10 -20.87 -32.00
CA GLY A 331 14.68 -21.70 -33.06
C GLY A 331 13.89 -21.75 -34.36
N GLN A 332 13.71 -20.64 -35.09
CA GLN A 332 13.33 -20.72 -36.51
C GLN A 332 13.92 -19.59 -37.38
N GLN A 333 15.25 -19.51 -37.46
CA GLN A 333 15.90 -18.83 -38.59
C GLN A 333 15.97 -19.76 -39.80
N LYS A 334 15.04 -19.57 -40.74
CA LYS A 334 15.23 -20.00 -42.14
C LYS A 334 16.25 -19.08 -42.80
N GLY A 335 17.20 -19.70 -43.50
CA GLY A 335 18.46 -19.10 -43.93
C GLY A 335 18.35 -17.82 -44.75
N LEU A 336 19.27 -16.90 -44.44
CA LEU A 336 19.77 -15.88 -45.35
C LEU A 336 21.27 -16.08 -45.52
N GLY A 337 21.72 -15.95 -46.77
CA GLY A 337 23.09 -16.17 -47.20
C GLY A 337 24.11 -15.26 -46.51
N ALA A 338 25.34 -15.78 -46.48
CA ALA A 338 26.52 -15.18 -45.88
C ALA A 338 26.68 -13.69 -46.24
N LEU A 339 26.66 -12.85 -45.20
CA LEU A 339 27.19 -11.50 -45.21
C LEU A 339 28.46 -11.46 -44.35
N PRO A 340 29.45 -10.62 -44.68
CA PRO A 340 30.74 -10.61 -44.01
C PRO A 340 30.63 -10.19 -42.55
N GLU A 341 31.19 -11.00 -41.65
CA GLU A 341 31.05 -10.98 -40.19
C GLU A 341 31.49 -9.68 -39.47
N VAL A 342 32.06 -8.72 -40.19
CA VAL A 342 32.65 -7.51 -39.59
C VAL A 342 31.61 -6.41 -39.30
N SER A 343 30.44 -6.43 -39.93
CA SER A 343 29.43 -5.37 -39.76
C SER A 343 28.44 -5.57 -38.61
N ILE A 344 28.17 -6.82 -38.21
CA ILE A 344 27.11 -7.11 -37.21
C ILE A 344 27.57 -6.76 -35.79
N VAL A 345 28.85 -6.99 -35.47
CA VAL A 345 29.40 -6.69 -34.13
C VAL A 345 29.41 -5.19 -33.86
N ILE A 346 29.72 -4.37 -34.87
CA ILE A 346 29.73 -2.89 -34.72
C ILE A 346 28.30 -2.36 -34.53
N ILE A 347 27.33 -2.89 -35.27
CA ILE A 347 25.92 -2.45 -35.15
C ILE A 347 25.35 -2.81 -33.78
N LEU A 348 25.60 -4.02 -33.29
CA LEU A 348 25.13 -4.43 -31.96
C LEU A 348 25.79 -3.62 -30.83
N THR A 349 27.08 -3.31 -30.96
CA THR A 349 27.79 -2.51 -29.95
C THR A 349 27.27 -1.06 -29.90
N ILE A 350 27.00 -0.46 -31.06
CA ILE A 350 26.41 0.90 -31.15
C ILE A 350 24.98 0.89 -30.60
N PHE A 351 24.19 -0.15 -30.87
CA PHE A 351 22.82 -0.25 -30.37
C PHE A 351 22.75 -0.40 -28.85
N MET A 352 23.63 -1.24 -28.26
CA MET A 352 23.73 -1.44 -26.82
C MET A 352 24.21 -0.17 -26.09
N LEU A 353 25.19 0.55 -26.67
CA LEU A 353 25.62 1.85 -26.14
C LEU A 353 24.52 2.92 -26.25
N GLY A 354 23.73 2.89 -27.32
CA GLY A 354 22.57 3.78 -27.51
C GLY A 354 21.47 3.56 -26.48
N MET A 355 21.14 2.31 -26.16
CA MET A 355 20.16 1.99 -25.11
C MET A 355 20.63 2.41 -23.72
N GLY A 356 21.90 2.12 -23.39
CA GLY A 356 22.48 2.54 -22.10
C GLY A 356 22.45 4.06 -21.93
N LEU A 357 22.81 4.80 -22.99
CA LEU A 357 22.75 6.27 -22.97
C LEU A 357 21.31 6.79 -22.87
N GLY A 358 20.35 6.14 -23.53
CA GLY A 358 18.93 6.47 -23.48
C GLY A 358 18.32 6.35 -22.07
N VAL A 359 18.64 5.27 -21.35
CA VAL A 359 18.18 5.07 -19.96
C VAL A 359 18.78 6.11 -19.02
N VAL A 360 20.05 6.46 -19.19
CA VAL A 360 20.72 7.49 -18.36
C VAL A 360 20.13 8.88 -18.64
N ILE A 361 19.89 9.23 -19.91
CA ILE A 361 19.26 10.50 -20.29
C ILE A 361 17.82 10.57 -19.76
N HIS A 362 17.05 9.49 -19.86
CA HIS A 362 15.68 9.44 -19.35
C HIS A 362 15.61 9.58 -17.82
N LYS A 363 16.46 8.86 -17.08
CA LYS A 363 16.56 9.00 -15.60
C LYS A 363 17.00 10.41 -15.19
N TRP A 364 17.91 11.03 -15.93
CA TRP A 364 18.36 12.39 -15.65
C TRP A 364 17.28 13.44 -15.96
N TYR A 365 16.54 13.26 -17.06
CA TYR A 365 15.40 14.10 -17.43
C TYR A 365 14.26 14.01 -16.40
N ALA A 366 13.88 12.79 -15.99
CA ALA A 366 12.86 12.57 -14.96
C ALA A 366 13.23 13.21 -13.61
N ARG A 367 14.50 13.08 -13.17
CA ARG A 367 14.97 13.75 -11.94
C ARG A 367 14.95 15.27 -12.01
N ARG A 368 15.18 15.85 -13.20
CA ARG A 368 15.29 17.30 -13.36
C ARG A 368 13.93 17.98 -13.61
N HIS A 369 12.94 17.23 -14.06
CA HIS A 369 11.64 17.75 -14.49
C HIS A 369 10.43 17.10 -13.82
N SER A 370 10.62 16.21 -12.85
CA SER A 370 9.55 15.91 -11.90
C SER A 370 9.17 17.20 -11.18
N PRO A 371 7.91 17.68 -11.32
CA PRO A 371 7.47 18.88 -10.65
C PRO A 371 7.44 18.61 -9.15
N THR A 372 8.37 19.21 -8.41
CA THR A 372 8.23 19.36 -6.98
C THR A 372 7.00 20.23 -6.76
N ILE A 373 5.86 19.62 -6.38
CA ILE A 373 4.68 20.37 -5.96
C ILE A 373 5.06 21.06 -4.64
N SER A 374 5.61 22.27 -4.73
CA SER A 374 5.76 23.15 -3.57
C SER A 374 4.38 23.73 -3.25
N TYR A 375 3.79 23.30 -2.15
CA TYR A 375 2.63 23.98 -1.60
C TYR A 375 3.15 25.27 -0.94
N SER A 376 3.00 26.40 -1.62
CA SER A 376 3.16 27.70 -0.97
C SER A 376 1.97 27.90 -0.04
N THR A 377 2.25 27.97 1.26
CA THR A 377 1.32 28.53 2.24
C THR A 377 0.98 29.96 1.81
N ILE A 378 -0.28 30.19 1.44
CA ILE A 378 -0.82 31.55 1.30
C ILE A 378 -0.93 32.09 2.72
N GLU A 379 0.03 32.92 3.13
CA GLU A 379 -0.15 33.83 4.25
C GLU A 379 -1.29 34.78 3.89
N GLY A 380 -2.41 34.65 4.61
CA GLY A 380 -3.55 35.54 4.49
C GLY A 380 -3.17 36.93 4.98
N ASP A 381 -3.06 37.86 4.04
CA ASP A 381 -2.86 39.28 4.27
C ASP A 381 -4.10 39.86 4.98
N ASN A 382 -3.85 40.48 6.14
CA ASN A 382 -4.82 41.23 6.90
C ASN A 382 -4.94 42.63 6.30
N GLY A 383 -6.11 42.98 5.75
CA GLY A 383 -6.49 44.38 5.60
C GLY A 383 -7.46 44.67 4.47
N GLY A 384 -8.64 45.18 4.81
CA GLY A 384 -9.53 45.74 3.80
C GLY A 384 -10.98 45.95 4.23
N THR A 385 -11.19 47.03 4.99
CA THR A 385 -12.48 47.71 5.16
C THR A 385 -13.29 47.84 3.86
N SER A 386 -14.61 47.62 3.91
CA SER A 386 -15.57 48.53 3.28
C SER A 386 -16.97 48.36 3.86
N GLN A 387 -17.57 49.51 4.16
CA GLN A 387 -18.97 49.72 4.49
C GLN A 387 -19.87 49.34 3.31
N VAL A 388 -21.02 48.72 3.58
CA VAL A 388 -22.41 49.23 3.48
C VAL A 388 -23.34 48.09 3.90
#